data_AF-A0A7V8TYA9-F1
#
_entry.id   AF-A0A7V8TYA9-F1
#
_cell.length_a   1.000
_cell.length_b   1.000
_cell.length_c   1.000
_cell.angle_alpha   90.00
_cell.angle_beta   90.00
_cell.angle_gamma   90.00
#
_symmetry.space_group_name_H-M   'P 1'
#
loop_
_entity.id
_entity.type
_entity.pdbx_description
1 polymer ?
#
loop_
_entity_poly.entity_id
_entity_poly.type
_entity_poly.pdbx_seq_one_letter_code
_entity_poly.pdbx_strand_id
1 'polypeptide(L)'
;MAGIKYFPKNLNIENKTIILRLDLNVPIKDKKIEDYTRILLVLPFLKELVKKKSKIIIISHLGRPNGIKNNDLSLLPIYKYLKEKIQTNIYFFMGKIDDETKNKASYLKAGEILLLDNIRFFKEEIENDEYFAKKLAGLGEIYINDAFSCSHRKQASIHKITSFIKESYAGPLLKKEVEAINLVIKNKKEPVTCIIGGSKISTKIAVISSLMKNVNNIIIVGAMANNFLAHKGFKIGKSLVEKNSSKIIDKIYSDLKNYNCKIIIPEDCNVSKDFDGPKTTIKVDSVKLGEIILDIGPKTTKSIEKIIEKSNTVLWNGPAGYFENRDFAIGTNSIANKISDNTIKKSLISVLGGGDTVSAINKIENKLTFTHLSTAGGAFLEYLEGKDLPGLSVLK
;
A
#
# COMPACT_ATOMS: atom_id res chain seq x y z
N MET A 1 -5.18 18.03 8.34
CA MET A 1 -4.06 17.06 8.39
C MET A 1 -2.81 17.65 9.05
N ALA A 2 -2.82 18.90 9.50
CA ALA A 2 -1.95 19.34 10.58
C ALA A 2 -2.22 18.46 11.82
N GLY A 3 -1.19 18.20 12.61
CA GLY A 3 -1.32 17.58 13.94
C GLY A 3 -0.61 16.25 14.14
N ILE A 4 -0.32 15.46 13.09
CA ILE A 4 0.36 14.16 13.30
C ILE A 4 1.72 14.39 13.98
N LYS A 5 1.89 13.80 15.16
CA LYS A 5 3.11 13.81 15.95
C LYS A 5 4.12 12.84 15.34
N TYR A 6 4.99 13.35 14.48
CA TYR A 6 6.07 12.55 13.92
C TYR A 6 7.19 12.33 14.94
N PHE A 7 7.79 11.13 14.90
CA PHE A 7 8.90 10.79 15.79
C PHE A 7 10.05 11.79 15.63
N PRO A 8 10.46 12.53 16.68
CA PRO A 8 11.47 13.57 16.56
C PRO A 8 12.87 12.97 16.43
N LYS A 9 13.68 13.48 15.50
CA LYS A 9 15.08 13.05 15.34
C LYS A 9 15.92 13.20 16.62
N ASN A 10 15.62 14.24 17.41
CA ASN A 10 16.39 14.66 18.58
C ASN A 10 15.73 14.25 19.91
N LEU A 11 14.69 13.42 19.90
CA LEU A 11 14.08 12.94 21.15
C LEU A 11 15.09 12.07 21.90
N ASN A 12 15.32 12.37 23.18
CA ASN A 12 16.13 11.49 24.03
C ASN A 12 15.35 10.20 24.34
N ILE A 13 15.86 9.10 23.82
CA ILE A 13 15.29 7.75 23.96
C ILE A 13 16.27 6.75 24.59
N GLU A 14 17.41 7.24 25.07
CA GLU A 14 18.38 6.38 25.74
C GLU A 14 17.74 5.72 26.98
N ASN A 15 17.91 4.41 27.11
CA ASN A 15 17.32 3.55 28.16
C ASN A 15 15.79 3.51 28.23
N LYS A 16 15.06 4.32 27.45
CA LYS A 16 13.61 4.28 27.36
C LYS A 16 13.13 3.03 26.64
N THR A 17 12.00 2.49 27.07
CA THR A 17 11.34 1.36 26.39
C THR A 17 10.35 1.86 25.33
N ILE A 18 10.64 1.53 24.08
CA ILE A 18 9.82 1.88 22.91
C ILE A 18 9.01 0.67 22.46
N ILE A 19 7.69 0.82 22.40
CA ILE A 19 6.79 -0.10 21.72
C ILE A 19 6.69 0.34 20.26
N LEU A 20 7.20 -0.48 19.35
CA LEU A 20 7.29 -0.18 17.93
C LEU A 20 6.36 -1.10 17.13
N ARG A 21 5.28 -0.52 16.58
CA ARG A 21 4.34 -1.23 15.72
C ARG A 21 4.81 -1.17 14.27
N LEU A 22 5.19 -2.33 13.71
CA LEU A 22 5.72 -2.48 12.35
C LEU A 22 4.82 -3.33 11.47
N ASP A 23 4.83 -3.11 10.16
CA ASP A 23 4.20 -4.04 9.22
C ASP A 23 5.21 -5.08 8.70
N LEU A 24 5.30 -6.22 9.39
CA LEU A 24 6.13 -7.36 9.00
C LEU A 24 5.32 -8.50 8.36
N ASN A 25 4.12 -8.20 7.84
CA ASN A 25 3.31 -9.19 7.16
C ASN A 25 3.89 -9.46 5.76
N VAL A 26 4.71 -10.51 5.66
CA VAL A 26 5.42 -10.95 4.45
C VAL A 26 4.92 -12.34 4.01
N PRO A 27 5.01 -12.69 2.71
CA PRO A 27 4.73 -14.05 2.28
C PRO A 27 5.76 -15.02 2.88
N ILE A 28 5.26 -16.09 3.49
CA ILE A 28 6.06 -17.18 4.04
C ILE A 28 5.56 -18.49 3.45
N LYS A 29 6.48 -19.27 2.91
CA LYS A 29 6.23 -20.64 2.42
C LYS A 29 7.29 -21.56 2.99
N ASP A 30 6.87 -22.71 3.52
CA ASP A 30 7.76 -23.71 4.14
C ASP A 30 8.70 -23.09 5.19
N LYS A 31 8.17 -22.16 6.01
CA LYS A 31 8.88 -21.39 7.04
C LYS A 31 10.02 -20.49 6.51
N LYS A 32 10.07 -20.23 5.21
CA LYS A 32 11.00 -19.32 4.55
C LYS A 32 10.27 -18.07 4.06
N ILE A 33 10.91 -16.92 4.22
CA ILE A 33 10.39 -15.64 3.72
C ILE A 33 10.64 -15.60 2.20
N GLU A 34 9.58 -15.39 1.42
CA GLU A 34 9.67 -15.29 -0.05
C GLU A 34 9.98 -13.85 -0.51
N ASP A 35 9.51 -12.85 0.23
CA ASP A 35 9.74 -11.43 -0.07
C ASP A 35 10.16 -10.67 1.20
N TYR A 36 11.38 -10.12 1.17
CA TYR A 36 11.98 -9.39 2.30
C TYR A 36 11.69 -7.88 2.28
N THR A 37 10.98 -7.36 1.28
CA THR A 37 10.81 -5.92 1.04
C THR A 37 10.37 -5.16 2.29
N ARG A 38 9.33 -5.63 2.99
CA ARG A 38 8.82 -4.98 4.20
C ARG A 38 9.81 -5.00 5.37
N ILE A 39 10.57 -6.09 5.52
CA ILE A 39 11.57 -6.23 6.57
C ILE A 39 12.75 -5.29 6.29
N LEU A 40 13.21 -5.23 5.03
CA LEU A 40 14.30 -4.36 4.63
C LEU A 40 13.99 -2.87 4.85
N LEU A 41 12.72 -2.47 4.65
CA LEU A 41 12.28 -1.08 4.86
C LEU A 41 12.40 -0.62 6.32
N VAL A 42 12.21 -1.51 7.30
CA VAL A 42 12.25 -1.14 8.73
C VAL A 42 13.66 -1.23 9.34
N LEU A 43 14.58 -1.98 8.72
CA LEU A 43 15.92 -2.22 9.27
C LEU A 43 16.70 -0.92 9.60
N PRO A 44 16.71 0.13 8.75
CA PRO A 44 17.43 1.36 9.07
C PRO A 44 16.94 2.00 10.38
N PHE A 45 15.63 2.03 10.59
CA PHE A 45 15.04 2.63 11.78
C PHE A 45 15.32 1.80 13.03
N LEU A 46 15.21 0.47 12.94
CA LEU A 46 15.60 -0.43 14.04
C LEU A 46 17.07 -0.22 14.45
N LYS A 47 17.99 -0.14 13.47
CA LYS A 47 19.41 0.11 13.73
C LYS A 47 19.65 1.46 14.38
N GLU A 48 18.89 2.49 14.01
CA GLU A 48 18.96 3.82 14.64
C GLU A 48 18.55 3.75 16.12
N LEU A 49 17.43 3.09 16.43
CA LEU A 49 16.92 2.95 17.79
C LEU A 49 17.89 2.15 18.68
N VAL A 50 18.51 1.10 18.14
CA VAL A 50 19.56 0.30 18.82
C VAL A 50 20.80 1.16 19.09
N LYS A 51 21.26 1.93 18.09
CA LYS A 51 22.42 2.83 18.23
C LYS A 51 22.17 3.89 19.31
N LYS A 52 20.94 4.38 19.43
CA LYS A 52 20.49 5.31 20.48
C LYS A 52 20.21 4.65 21.83
N LYS A 53 20.56 3.36 22.00
CA LYS A 53 20.46 2.63 23.27
C LYS A 53 19.04 2.59 23.88
N SER A 54 18.02 2.63 23.03
CA SER A 54 16.63 2.38 23.47
C SER A 54 16.37 0.88 23.63
N LYS A 55 15.42 0.51 24.49
CA LYS A 55 14.92 -0.86 24.65
C LYS A 55 13.71 -1.02 23.73
N ILE A 56 13.71 -1.97 22.81
CA ILE A 56 12.72 -1.98 21.71
C ILE A 56 11.81 -3.21 21.83
N ILE A 57 10.50 -2.99 21.89
CA ILE A 57 9.48 -4.04 21.84
C ILE A 57 8.74 -3.94 20.51
N ILE A 58 8.97 -4.90 19.61
CA ILE A 58 8.35 -4.92 18.29
C ILE A 58 7.02 -5.66 18.36
N ILE A 59 5.97 -5.01 17.83
CA ILE A 59 4.65 -5.59 17.62
C ILE A 59 4.38 -5.64 16.12
N SER A 60 3.99 -6.82 15.61
CA SER A 60 3.56 -6.99 14.23
C SER A 60 2.52 -8.09 14.13
N HIS A 61 1.95 -8.24 12.93
CA HIS A 61 1.06 -9.33 12.57
C HIS A 61 1.60 -10.10 11.38
N LEU A 62 1.08 -11.31 11.18
CA LEU A 62 1.27 -12.11 9.98
C LEU A 62 -0.06 -12.78 9.59
N GLY A 63 -0.49 -12.61 8.35
CA GLY A 63 -1.74 -13.18 7.85
C GLY A 63 -2.98 -12.77 8.66
N ARG A 64 -3.95 -13.69 8.71
CA ARG A 64 -5.26 -13.51 9.37
C ARG A 64 -5.63 -14.76 10.18
N PRO A 65 -4.97 -15.00 11.32
CA PRO A 65 -5.25 -16.16 12.17
C PRO A 65 -6.58 -16.09 12.93
N ASN A 66 -7.30 -14.97 12.90
CA ASN A 66 -8.59 -14.76 13.56
C ASN A 66 -8.61 -15.14 15.06
N GLY A 67 -7.53 -14.82 15.79
CA GLY A 67 -7.42 -15.13 17.22
C GLY A 67 -7.01 -16.56 17.56
N ILE A 68 -6.64 -17.38 16.56
CA ILE A 68 -6.22 -18.77 16.77
C ILE A 68 -4.71 -18.89 16.52
N LYS A 69 -3.97 -19.43 17.49
CA LYS A 69 -2.53 -19.69 17.30
C LYS A 69 -2.31 -20.68 16.16
N ASN A 70 -1.45 -20.29 15.22
CA ASN A 70 -1.07 -21.11 14.07
C ASN A 70 0.45 -20.98 13.83
N ASN A 71 1.18 -22.08 13.89
CA ASN A 71 2.63 -22.11 13.73
C ASN A 71 3.10 -21.57 12.37
N ASP A 72 2.31 -21.74 11.30
CA ASP A 72 2.63 -21.25 9.96
C ASP A 72 2.50 -19.72 9.85
N LEU A 73 1.76 -19.10 10.78
CA LEU A 73 1.60 -17.66 10.90
C LEU A 73 2.40 -17.07 12.07
N SER A 74 3.40 -17.79 12.59
CA SER A 74 4.32 -17.27 13.59
C SER A 74 5.34 -16.30 12.96
N LEU A 75 5.77 -15.30 13.73
CA LEU A 75 6.83 -14.37 13.34
C LEU A 75 8.25 -14.95 13.52
N LEU A 76 8.38 -16.22 13.91
CA LEU A 76 9.67 -16.88 14.14
C LEU A 76 10.65 -16.78 12.96
N PRO A 77 10.24 -16.92 11.67
CA PRO A 77 11.16 -16.73 10.55
C PRO A 77 11.70 -15.29 10.45
N ILE A 78 10.85 -14.29 10.75
CA ILE A 78 11.26 -12.88 10.77
C ILE A 78 12.24 -12.62 11.92
N TYR A 79 11.98 -13.18 13.11
CA TYR A 79 12.91 -13.11 14.24
C TYR A 79 14.31 -13.62 13.85
N LYS A 80 14.39 -14.81 13.25
CA LYS A 80 15.67 -15.40 12.82
C LYS A 80 16.42 -14.48 11.86
N TYR A 81 15.71 -13.93 10.89
CA TYR A 81 16.29 -12.98 9.95
C TYR A 81 16.77 -11.68 10.62
N LEU A 82 15.98 -11.09 11.52
CA LEU A 82 16.38 -9.87 12.24
C LEU A 82 17.65 -10.11 13.08
N LYS A 83 17.76 -11.29 13.71
CA LYS A 83 18.93 -11.68 14.51
C LYS A 83 20.21 -11.75 13.68
N GLU A 84 20.12 -12.14 12.40
CA GLU A 84 21.26 -12.13 11.48
C GLU A 84 21.63 -10.72 11.00
N LYS A 85 20.66 -9.78 10.93
CA LYS A 85 20.84 -8.48 10.29
C LYS A 85 21.15 -7.32 11.24
N ILE A 86 20.90 -7.48 12.54
CA ILE A 86 21.10 -6.44 13.53
C ILE A 86 22.07 -6.96 14.59
N GLN A 87 23.16 -6.24 14.80
CA GLN A 87 24.21 -6.58 15.76
C GLN A 87 23.79 -6.20 17.20
N THR A 88 22.79 -6.90 17.74
CA THR A 88 22.34 -6.77 19.13
C THR A 88 21.64 -8.05 19.59
N ASN A 89 21.37 -8.18 20.88
CA ASN A 89 20.52 -9.25 21.38
C ASN A 89 19.06 -9.00 20.97
N ILE A 90 18.51 -9.99 20.28
CA ILE A 90 17.09 -10.03 19.93
C ILE A 90 16.48 -11.25 20.62
N TYR A 91 15.36 -11.02 21.29
CA TYR A 91 14.55 -12.03 21.95
C TYR A 91 13.23 -12.22 21.21
N PHE A 92 12.67 -13.42 21.29
CA PHE A 92 11.38 -13.76 20.71
C PHE A 92 10.44 -14.27 21.79
N PHE A 93 9.21 -13.76 21.82
CA PHE A 93 8.25 -14.09 22.87
C PHE A 93 6.91 -14.57 22.31
N MET A 94 6.55 -15.82 22.65
CA MET A 94 5.33 -16.50 22.20
C MET A 94 4.26 -16.66 23.30
N GLY A 95 4.51 -16.09 24.48
CA GLY A 95 3.65 -16.22 25.66
C GLY A 95 2.39 -15.37 25.57
N LYS A 96 1.64 -15.31 26.67
CA LYS A 96 0.47 -14.44 26.81
C LYS A 96 0.91 -13.01 27.09
N ILE A 97 0.14 -12.00 26.65
CA ILE A 97 0.36 -10.61 27.03
C ILE A 97 -0.28 -10.36 28.40
N ASP A 98 0.53 -10.48 29.44
CA ASP A 98 0.17 -10.31 30.85
C ASP A 98 1.38 -9.83 31.66
N ASP A 99 1.30 -9.91 32.99
CA ASP A 99 2.39 -9.49 33.88
C ASP A 99 3.69 -10.27 33.64
N GLU A 100 3.64 -11.50 33.12
CA GLU A 100 4.84 -12.26 32.75
C GLU A 100 5.57 -11.60 31.57
N THR A 101 4.83 -11.11 30.57
CA THR A 101 5.41 -10.34 29.46
C THR A 101 6.06 -9.06 29.97
N LYS A 102 5.38 -8.37 30.89
CA LYS A 102 5.90 -7.13 31.48
C LYS A 102 7.22 -7.37 32.23
N ASN A 103 7.28 -8.46 33.00
CA ASN A 103 8.51 -8.88 33.69
C ASN A 103 9.63 -9.19 32.69
N LYS A 104 9.35 -9.96 31.63
CA LYS A 104 10.33 -10.24 30.58
C LYS A 104 10.83 -8.98 29.86
N ALA A 105 9.93 -8.06 29.53
CA ALA A 105 10.26 -6.77 28.95
C ALA A 105 11.13 -5.91 29.88
N SER A 106 10.96 -6.03 31.21
CA SER A 106 11.75 -5.28 32.19
C SER A 106 13.24 -5.64 32.20
N TYR A 107 13.58 -6.89 31.82
CA TYR A 107 14.97 -7.36 31.73
C TYR A 107 15.70 -6.92 30.47
N LEU A 108 15.01 -6.28 29.51
CA LEU A 108 15.60 -5.82 28.27
C LEU A 108 16.65 -4.74 28.56
N LYS A 109 17.89 -4.96 28.10
CA LYS A 109 18.99 -4.00 28.27
C LYS A 109 18.96 -2.95 27.16
N ALA A 110 19.68 -1.87 27.40
CA ALA A 110 19.80 -0.75 26.47
C ALA A 110 20.32 -1.21 25.09
N GLY A 111 19.54 -0.96 24.04
CA GLY A 111 19.85 -1.38 22.66
C GLY A 111 19.41 -2.80 22.30
N GLU A 112 18.75 -3.54 23.20
CA GLU A 112 18.21 -4.86 22.91
C GLU A 112 16.78 -4.80 22.36
N ILE A 113 16.36 -5.88 21.69
CA ILE A 113 15.07 -5.98 21.02
C ILE A 113 14.28 -7.19 21.56
N LEU A 114 13.00 -7.01 21.83
CA LEU A 114 12.02 -8.07 22.06
C LEU A 114 10.99 -8.07 20.93
N LEU A 115 10.93 -9.13 20.13
CA LEU A 115 9.86 -9.32 19.15
C LEU A 115 8.76 -10.18 19.77
N LEU A 116 7.55 -9.62 19.88
CA LEU A 116 6.37 -10.40 20.22
C LEU A 116 5.94 -11.22 19.02
N ASP A 117 5.46 -12.45 19.25
CA ASP A 117 4.84 -13.23 18.19
C ASP A 117 3.54 -12.55 17.69
N ASN A 118 2.96 -13.11 16.64
CA ASN A 118 1.86 -12.52 15.88
C ASN A 118 0.73 -11.98 16.76
N ILE A 119 0.58 -10.66 16.77
CA ILE A 119 -0.41 -9.96 17.62
C ILE A 119 -1.86 -10.37 17.31
N ARG A 120 -2.13 -10.91 16.10
CA ARG A 120 -3.46 -11.40 15.72
C ARG A 120 -3.80 -12.79 16.26
N PHE A 121 -2.90 -13.45 16.97
CA PHE A 121 -3.24 -14.63 17.79
C PHE A 121 -4.10 -14.27 19.00
N PHE A 122 -4.18 -12.99 19.35
CA PHE A 122 -5.09 -12.47 20.37
C PHE A 122 -6.34 -11.94 19.67
N LYS A 123 -7.53 -12.44 20.04
CA LYS A 123 -8.80 -12.00 19.46
C LYS A 123 -9.07 -10.53 19.79
N GLU A 124 -8.62 -10.14 20.97
CA GLU A 124 -8.62 -8.80 21.56
C GLU A 124 -7.98 -7.74 20.64
N GLU A 125 -6.99 -8.13 19.82
CA GLU A 125 -6.38 -7.24 18.84
C GLU A 125 -7.39 -6.78 17.77
N ILE A 126 -8.20 -7.71 17.25
CA ILE A 126 -9.19 -7.42 16.20
C ILE A 126 -10.39 -6.69 16.79
N GLU A 127 -10.76 -7.04 18.03
CA GLU A 127 -11.86 -6.43 18.77
C GLU A 127 -11.53 -5.02 19.28
N ASN A 128 -10.27 -4.56 19.11
CA ASN A 128 -9.79 -3.27 19.60
C ASN A 128 -10.01 -3.12 21.12
N ASP A 129 -9.78 -4.23 21.83
CA ASP A 129 -10.10 -4.38 23.24
C ASP A 129 -9.27 -3.42 24.11
N GLU A 130 -9.94 -2.87 25.12
CA GLU A 130 -9.39 -1.84 25.98
C GLU A 130 -8.39 -2.38 26.99
N TYR A 131 -8.70 -3.52 27.61
CA TYR A 131 -7.87 -4.12 28.63
C TYR A 131 -6.57 -4.68 28.03
N PHE A 132 -6.66 -5.31 26.85
CA PHE A 132 -5.52 -5.76 26.07
C PHE A 132 -4.64 -4.59 25.61
N ALA A 133 -5.22 -3.51 25.11
CA ALA A 133 -4.48 -2.31 24.76
C ALA A 133 -3.76 -1.69 25.97
N LYS A 134 -4.38 -1.67 27.15
CA LYS A 134 -3.75 -1.22 28.41
C LYS A 134 -2.57 -2.11 28.81
N LYS A 135 -2.68 -3.42 28.63
CA LYS A 135 -1.59 -4.37 28.86
C LYS A 135 -0.41 -4.14 27.90
N LEU A 136 -0.70 -3.97 26.60
CA LEU A 136 0.33 -3.62 25.61
C LEU A 136 1.01 -2.30 25.95
N ALA A 137 0.24 -1.29 26.33
CA ALA A 137 0.76 0.01 26.73
C ALA A 137 1.68 -0.08 27.95
N GLY A 138 1.37 -0.94 28.91
CA GLY A 138 2.18 -1.17 30.11
C GLY A 138 3.55 -1.80 29.86
N LEU A 139 3.89 -2.18 28.62
CA LEU A 139 5.19 -2.74 28.24
C LEU A 139 6.26 -1.67 27.99
N GLY A 140 5.89 -0.40 27.80
CA GLY A 140 6.84 0.65 27.43
C GLY A 140 6.38 2.06 27.74
N GLU A 141 7.25 3.02 27.46
CA GLU A 141 7.06 4.43 27.77
C GLU A 141 6.66 5.24 26.53
N ILE A 142 7.16 4.84 25.37
CA ILE A 142 6.93 5.51 24.08
C ILE A 142 6.29 4.52 23.13
N TYR A 143 5.25 4.95 22.42
CA TYR A 143 4.65 4.19 21.33
C TYR A 143 5.01 4.82 19.98
N ILE A 144 5.46 4.00 19.04
CA ILE A 144 5.70 4.43 17.66
C ILE A 144 4.91 3.52 16.73
N ASN A 145 3.97 4.11 16.00
CA ASN A 145 3.30 3.44 14.89
C ASN A 145 4.07 3.72 13.60
N ASP A 146 4.70 2.69 13.04
CA ASP A 146 5.34 2.74 11.73
C ASP A 146 4.66 1.80 10.70
N ALA A 147 3.43 1.38 11.00
CA ALA A 147 2.64 0.44 10.21
C ALA A 147 1.47 1.15 9.49
N PHE A 148 1.78 2.01 8.51
CA PHE A 148 0.76 2.76 7.76
C PHE A 148 -0.27 1.84 7.08
N SER A 149 0.17 0.70 6.51
CA SER A 149 -0.70 -0.32 5.91
C SER A 149 -1.79 -0.86 6.85
N CYS A 150 -1.54 -0.84 8.16
CA CYS A 150 -2.46 -1.31 9.19
C CYS A 150 -3.34 -0.17 9.74
N SER A 151 -3.00 1.08 9.45
CA SER A 151 -3.58 2.26 10.10
C SER A 151 -5.02 2.56 9.67
N HIS A 152 -5.53 1.92 8.60
CA HIS A 152 -6.94 1.94 8.22
C HIS A 152 -7.85 1.12 9.16
N ARG A 153 -7.27 0.36 10.11
CA ARG A 153 -8.01 -0.53 11.00
C ARG A 153 -8.02 -0.01 12.43
N LYS A 154 -9.18 -0.11 13.09
CA LYS A 154 -9.30 0.04 14.55
C LYS A 154 -8.88 -1.29 15.18
N GLN A 155 -7.61 -1.42 15.53
CA GLN A 155 -7.05 -2.58 16.24
C GLN A 155 -6.36 -2.13 17.52
N ALA A 156 -6.27 -3.01 18.52
CA ALA A 156 -5.75 -2.63 19.83
C ALA A 156 -4.32 -2.06 19.74
N SER A 157 -3.44 -2.71 18.98
CA SER A 157 -2.03 -2.33 18.77
C SER A 157 -1.80 -1.11 17.86
N ILE A 158 -2.85 -0.57 17.25
CA ILE A 158 -2.80 0.57 16.30
C ILE A 158 -3.55 1.78 16.85
N HIS A 159 -4.73 1.55 17.41
CA HIS A 159 -5.69 2.58 17.78
C HIS A 159 -5.78 2.70 19.31
N LYS A 160 -6.30 1.68 20.00
CA LYS A 160 -6.63 1.79 21.43
C LYS A 160 -5.41 1.92 22.35
N ILE A 161 -4.24 1.38 21.97
CA ILE A 161 -2.99 1.50 22.75
C ILE A 161 -2.61 2.96 23.05
N THR A 162 -2.87 3.87 22.12
CA THR A 162 -2.55 5.31 22.25
C THR A 162 -3.35 6.01 23.34
N SER A 163 -4.48 5.44 23.78
CA SER A 163 -5.26 5.96 24.90
C SER A 163 -4.54 5.79 26.24
N PHE A 164 -3.50 4.94 26.30
CA PHE A 164 -2.78 4.58 27.52
C PHE A 164 -1.30 4.98 27.50
N ILE A 165 -0.78 5.50 26.38
CA ILE A 165 0.59 6.01 26.25
C ILE A 165 0.55 7.47 25.80
N LYS A 166 1.04 8.38 26.65
CA LYS A 166 1.08 9.82 26.37
C LYS A 166 2.04 10.16 25.22
N GLU A 167 3.21 9.53 25.18
CA GLU A 167 4.21 9.73 24.13
C GLU A 167 3.98 8.78 22.95
N SER A 168 3.06 9.14 22.06
CA SER A 168 2.73 8.38 20.84
C SER A 168 3.15 9.12 19.57
N TYR A 169 3.88 8.45 18.68
CA TYR A 169 4.43 9.04 17.46
C TYR A 169 4.19 8.21 16.19
N ALA A 170 4.12 8.89 15.05
CA ALA A 170 4.27 8.29 13.73
C ALA A 170 5.75 8.06 13.39
N GLY A 171 6.09 6.84 13.02
CA GLY A 171 7.44 6.47 12.58
C GLY A 171 7.79 6.98 11.17
N PRO A 172 9.03 6.74 10.72
CA PRO A 172 9.54 7.26 9.45
C PRO A 172 8.87 6.67 8.20
N LEU A 173 8.52 5.38 8.18
CA LEU A 173 7.79 4.78 7.04
C LEU A 173 6.36 5.32 6.97
N LEU A 174 5.68 5.43 8.12
CA LEU A 174 4.34 6.01 8.18
C LEU A 174 4.35 7.47 7.71
N LYS A 175 5.34 8.24 8.16
CA LYS A 175 5.56 9.61 7.69
C LYS A 175 5.74 9.67 6.18
N LYS A 176 6.61 8.82 5.62
CA LYS A 176 6.88 8.77 4.18
C LYS A 176 5.62 8.48 3.36
N GLU A 177 4.76 7.56 3.80
CA GLU A 177 3.49 7.25 3.12
C GLU A 177 2.53 8.45 3.13
N VAL A 178 2.40 9.14 4.27
CA VAL A 178 1.56 10.35 4.39
C VAL A 178 2.10 11.48 3.50
N GLU A 179 3.41 11.71 3.50
CA GLU A 179 4.07 12.72 2.67
C GLU A 179 3.89 12.43 1.18
N ALA A 180 4.09 11.18 0.76
CA ALA A 180 3.90 10.76 -0.64
C ALA A 180 2.47 11.01 -1.13
N ILE A 181 1.46 10.69 -0.31
CA ILE A 181 0.06 10.95 -0.69
C ILE A 181 -0.19 12.46 -0.77
N ASN A 182 0.34 13.25 0.18
CA ASN A 182 0.22 14.70 0.14
C ASN A 182 0.84 15.33 -1.12
N LEU A 183 1.89 14.75 -1.71
CA LEU A 183 2.44 15.20 -2.98
C LEU A 183 1.46 15.08 -4.16
N VAL A 184 0.42 14.25 -4.05
CA VAL A 184 -0.61 14.09 -5.09
C VAL A 184 -1.82 14.98 -4.80
N ILE A 185 -2.29 15.03 -3.56
CA ILE A 185 -3.57 15.67 -3.21
C ILE A 185 -3.46 17.11 -2.72
N LYS A 186 -2.28 17.54 -2.23
CA LYS A 186 -2.09 18.87 -1.61
C LYS A 186 -0.93 19.64 -2.21
N ASN A 187 0.27 19.09 -2.10
CA ASN A 187 1.52 19.72 -2.53
C ASN A 187 1.86 19.31 -3.96
N LYS A 188 0.83 19.24 -4.81
CA LYS A 188 0.93 18.71 -6.17
C LYS A 188 1.51 19.74 -7.12
N LYS A 189 2.30 19.26 -8.09
CA LYS A 189 2.75 20.07 -9.22
C LYS A 189 1.87 19.73 -10.43
N GLU A 190 1.08 20.70 -10.88
CA GLU A 190 0.23 20.53 -12.05
C GLU A 190 1.04 20.59 -13.35
N PRO A 191 0.67 19.83 -14.40
CA PRO A 191 -0.49 18.94 -14.47
C PRO A 191 -0.31 17.64 -13.68
N VAL A 192 -1.36 17.22 -12.98
CA VAL A 192 -1.46 15.96 -12.25
C VAL A 192 -2.26 14.95 -13.06
N THR A 193 -1.66 13.79 -13.29
CA THR A 193 -2.28 12.66 -13.98
C THR A 193 -2.39 11.46 -13.05
N CYS A 194 -3.60 10.93 -12.90
CA CYS A 194 -3.84 9.67 -12.20
C CYS A 194 -4.12 8.55 -13.19
N ILE A 195 -3.46 7.41 -13.05
CA ILE A 195 -3.71 6.19 -13.81
C ILE A 195 -4.34 5.18 -12.85
N ILE A 196 -5.57 4.78 -13.14
CA ILE A 196 -6.35 3.87 -12.29
C ILE A 196 -6.71 2.62 -13.10
N GLY A 197 -6.24 1.47 -12.65
CA GLY A 197 -6.45 0.17 -13.27
C GLY A 197 -6.92 -0.91 -12.31
N GLY A 198 -6.71 -2.16 -12.72
CA GLY A 198 -7.20 -3.35 -12.03
C GLY A 198 -8.55 -3.84 -12.57
N SER A 199 -9.19 -4.74 -11.81
CA SER A 199 -10.32 -5.53 -12.33
C SER A 199 -11.71 -5.02 -11.98
N LYS A 200 -11.87 -4.25 -10.89
CA LYS A 200 -13.19 -3.86 -10.36
C LYS A 200 -13.31 -2.35 -10.18
N ILE A 201 -14.16 -1.70 -10.98
CA ILE A 201 -14.52 -0.29 -10.83
C ILE A 201 -15.25 -0.02 -9.51
N SER A 202 -16.07 -0.95 -9.02
CA SER A 202 -16.83 -0.80 -7.77
C SER A 202 -15.94 -0.48 -6.56
N THR A 203 -14.73 -1.03 -6.55
CA THR A 203 -13.72 -0.81 -5.50
C THR A 203 -12.95 0.50 -5.64
N LYS A 204 -13.10 1.22 -6.77
CA LYS A 204 -12.32 2.42 -7.11
C LYS A 204 -13.17 3.69 -7.19
N ILE A 205 -14.49 3.60 -7.02
CA ILE A 205 -15.41 4.76 -7.15
C ILE A 205 -15.02 5.89 -6.19
N ALA A 206 -14.81 5.57 -4.91
CA ALA A 206 -14.47 6.56 -3.90
C ALA A 206 -13.12 7.24 -4.21
N VAL A 207 -12.15 6.47 -4.68
CA VAL A 207 -10.83 6.97 -5.10
C VAL A 207 -10.99 7.93 -6.28
N ILE A 208 -11.69 7.53 -7.34
CA ILE A 208 -11.95 8.37 -8.53
C ILE A 208 -12.68 9.66 -8.13
N SER A 209 -13.70 9.55 -7.27
CA SER A 209 -14.50 10.69 -6.77
C SER A 209 -13.68 11.67 -5.93
N SER A 210 -12.69 11.18 -5.18
CA SER A 210 -11.76 12.03 -4.43
C SER A 210 -10.74 12.70 -5.35
N LEU A 211 -10.17 11.92 -6.28
CA LEU A 211 -9.12 12.40 -7.19
C LEU A 211 -9.62 13.45 -8.18
N MET A 212 -10.82 13.30 -8.74
CA MET A 212 -11.33 14.25 -9.75
C MET A 212 -11.41 15.70 -9.24
N LYS A 213 -11.48 15.89 -7.92
CA LYS A 213 -11.47 17.21 -7.27
C LYS A 213 -10.12 17.91 -7.34
N ASN A 214 -9.04 17.13 -7.53
CA ASN A 214 -7.67 17.58 -7.30
C ASN A 214 -6.75 17.33 -8.49
N VAL A 215 -7.18 16.69 -9.56
CA VAL A 215 -6.28 16.27 -10.65
C VAL A 215 -6.80 16.70 -12.01
N ASN A 216 -5.89 16.86 -12.97
CA ASN A 216 -6.22 17.34 -14.31
C ASN A 216 -6.66 16.19 -15.22
N ASN A 217 -6.05 15.00 -15.07
CA ASN A 217 -6.36 13.82 -15.89
C ASN A 217 -6.55 12.58 -15.00
N ILE A 218 -7.57 11.78 -15.30
CA ILE A 218 -7.76 10.42 -14.81
C ILE A 218 -7.79 9.48 -16.02
N ILE A 219 -6.82 8.59 -16.11
CA ILE A 219 -6.70 7.57 -17.14
C ILE A 219 -7.19 6.25 -16.56
N ILE A 220 -8.21 5.67 -17.17
CA ILE A 220 -8.76 4.37 -16.76
C ILE A 220 -8.15 3.28 -17.65
N VAL A 221 -7.56 2.27 -17.02
CA VAL A 221 -6.92 1.12 -17.69
C VAL A 221 -7.34 -0.20 -17.03
N GLY A 222 -6.80 -1.34 -17.48
CA GLY A 222 -7.13 -2.65 -16.94
C GLY A 222 -8.56 -3.09 -17.26
N ALA A 223 -8.98 -4.22 -16.69
CA ALA A 223 -10.30 -4.76 -16.97
C ALA A 223 -11.45 -3.83 -16.50
N MET A 224 -11.20 -2.93 -15.55
CA MET A 224 -12.21 -1.94 -15.17
C MET A 224 -12.55 -0.94 -16.28
N ALA A 225 -11.63 -0.69 -17.23
CA ALA A 225 -11.89 0.15 -18.40
C ALA A 225 -13.02 -0.39 -19.29
N ASN A 226 -13.23 -1.71 -19.30
CA ASN A 226 -14.31 -2.35 -20.07
C ASN A 226 -15.69 -1.85 -19.65
N ASN A 227 -15.87 -1.46 -18.38
CA ASN A 227 -17.13 -0.86 -17.92
C ASN A 227 -17.40 0.47 -18.63
N PHE A 228 -16.37 1.32 -18.77
CA PHE A 228 -16.49 2.60 -19.49
C PHE A 228 -16.69 2.39 -21.00
N LEU A 229 -16.01 1.39 -21.58
CA LEU A 229 -16.20 1.03 -22.99
C LEU A 229 -17.62 0.54 -23.26
N ALA A 230 -18.14 -0.37 -22.44
CA ALA A 230 -19.50 -0.87 -22.53
C ALA A 230 -20.54 0.26 -22.35
N HIS A 231 -20.31 1.17 -21.41
CA HIS A 231 -21.18 2.34 -21.19
C HIS A 231 -21.21 3.29 -22.40
N LYS A 232 -20.12 3.39 -23.17
CA LYS A 232 -20.08 4.12 -24.45
C LYS A 232 -20.67 3.35 -25.64
N GLY A 233 -21.21 2.16 -25.42
CA GLY A 233 -21.83 1.33 -26.47
C GLY A 233 -20.86 0.44 -27.24
N PHE A 234 -19.60 0.33 -26.83
CA PHE A 234 -18.65 -0.60 -27.47
C PHE A 234 -18.95 -2.04 -27.08
N LYS A 235 -18.75 -2.95 -28.04
CA LYS A 235 -18.77 -4.39 -27.77
C LYS A 235 -17.52 -4.75 -26.97
N ILE A 236 -17.69 -5.59 -25.93
CA ILE A 236 -16.59 -5.99 -25.04
C ILE A 236 -16.35 -7.51 -25.04
N GLY A 237 -17.04 -8.27 -25.90
CA GLY A 237 -16.86 -9.71 -26.00
C GLY A 237 -17.14 -10.45 -24.69
N LYS A 238 -16.21 -11.33 -24.28
CA LYS A 238 -16.20 -12.04 -22.99
C LYS A 238 -15.49 -11.27 -21.87
N SER A 239 -15.11 -10.01 -22.12
CA SER A 239 -14.34 -9.24 -21.14
C SER A 239 -15.13 -8.95 -19.87
N LEU A 240 -14.42 -8.75 -18.77
CA LEU A 240 -15.02 -8.48 -17.47
C LEU A 240 -15.76 -7.12 -17.47
N VAL A 241 -17.06 -7.14 -17.18
CA VAL A 241 -17.89 -5.95 -16.89
C VAL A 241 -18.70 -6.23 -15.64
N GLU A 242 -18.73 -5.28 -14.72
CA GLU A 242 -19.49 -5.40 -13.48
C GLU A 242 -20.98 -5.13 -13.73
N LYS A 243 -21.84 -5.89 -13.05
CA LYS A 243 -23.28 -5.63 -13.00
C LYS A 243 -23.52 -4.23 -12.42
N ASN A 244 -24.48 -3.50 -12.97
CA ASN A 244 -24.84 -2.13 -12.57
C ASN A 244 -23.74 -1.07 -12.74
N SER A 245 -22.69 -1.34 -13.52
CA SER A 245 -21.60 -0.38 -13.77
C SER A 245 -22.06 0.90 -14.48
N SER A 246 -23.13 0.87 -15.27
CA SER A 246 -23.67 2.07 -15.94
C SER A 246 -24.03 3.16 -14.93
N LYS A 247 -24.82 2.85 -13.90
CA LYS A 247 -25.23 3.84 -12.88
C LYS A 247 -24.03 4.45 -12.15
N ILE A 248 -22.99 3.64 -11.94
CA ILE A 248 -21.73 4.09 -11.33
C ILE A 248 -21.02 5.08 -12.25
N ILE A 249 -20.92 4.77 -13.54
CA ILE A 249 -20.26 5.61 -14.54
C ILE A 249 -21.05 6.90 -14.80
N ASP A 250 -22.37 6.84 -14.86
CA ASP A 250 -23.26 8.00 -14.96
C ASP A 250 -22.99 8.99 -13.83
N LYS A 251 -22.88 8.48 -12.59
CA LYS A 251 -22.53 9.30 -11.43
C LYS A 251 -21.15 9.93 -11.58
N ILE A 252 -20.14 9.16 -12.01
CA ILE A 252 -18.77 9.67 -12.23
C ILE A 252 -18.77 10.81 -13.26
N TYR A 253 -19.46 10.66 -14.40
CA TYR A 253 -19.56 11.69 -15.42
C TYR A 253 -20.38 12.90 -14.99
N SER A 254 -21.41 12.69 -14.16
CA SER A 254 -22.16 13.80 -13.55
C SER A 254 -21.28 14.61 -12.62
N ASP A 255 -20.54 13.95 -11.72
CA ASP A 255 -19.66 14.61 -10.74
C ASP A 255 -18.51 15.34 -11.44
N LEU A 256 -17.96 14.76 -12.51
CA LEU A 256 -16.89 15.35 -13.33
C LEU A 256 -17.23 16.75 -13.87
N LYS A 257 -18.50 17.06 -14.17
CA LYS A 257 -18.91 18.38 -14.69
C LYS A 257 -18.56 19.52 -13.73
N ASN A 258 -18.38 19.23 -12.45
CA ASN A 258 -18.06 20.21 -11.41
C ASN A 258 -16.54 20.46 -11.26
N TYR A 259 -15.69 19.74 -12.01
CA TYR A 259 -14.25 19.79 -11.82
C TYR A 259 -13.51 19.92 -13.17
N ASN A 260 -12.35 20.59 -13.17
CA ASN A 260 -11.49 20.70 -14.35
C ASN A 260 -10.63 19.42 -14.52
N CYS A 261 -11.30 18.27 -14.60
CA CYS A 261 -10.68 16.96 -14.71
C CYS A 261 -11.18 16.25 -15.97
N LYS A 262 -10.28 15.60 -16.71
CA LYS A 262 -10.63 14.79 -17.88
C LYS A 262 -10.51 13.30 -17.56
N ILE A 263 -11.55 12.52 -17.87
CA ILE A 263 -11.44 11.05 -17.90
C ILE A 263 -11.03 10.59 -19.30
N ILE A 264 -10.00 9.77 -19.35
CA ILE A 264 -9.40 9.20 -20.56
C ILE A 264 -9.52 7.68 -20.46
N ILE A 265 -9.97 7.06 -21.55
CA ILE A 265 -10.20 5.60 -21.63
C ILE A 265 -9.50 5.05 -22.89
N PRO A 266 -9.27 3.73 -22.99
CA PRO A 266 -8.55 3.13 -24.11
C PRO A 266 -9.25 3.32 -25.47
N GLU A 267 -8.46 3.45 -26.53
CA GLU A 267 -8.90 3.56 -27.94
C GLU A 267 -8.62 2.28 -28.75
N ASP A 268 -7.66 1.50 -28.30
CA ASP A 268 -7.31 0.19 -28.82
C ASP A 268 -6.93 -0.76 -27.67
N CYS A 269 -6.98 -2.05 -27.95
CA CYS A 269 -6.81 -3.10 -26.97
C CYS A 269 -6.12 -4.33 -27.56
N ASN A 270 -5.51 -5.11 -26.68
CA ASN A 270 -4.98 -6.42 -26.98
C ASN A 270 -5.99 -7.45 -26.48
N VAL A 271 -6.41 -8.33 -27.38
CA VAL A 271 -7.40 -9.38 -27.11
C VAL A 271 -6.85 -10.78 -27.35
N SER A 272 -7.49 -11.76 -26.73
CA SER A 272 -7.32 -13.19 -27.03
C SER A 272 -8.65 -13.93 -26.79
N LYS A 273 -8.78 -15.17 -27.28
CA LYS A 273 -9.97 -16.01 -27.03
C LYS A 273 -9.99 -16.60 -25.61
N ASP A 274 -8.83 -16.66 -24.96
CA ASP A 274 -8.59 -17.16 -23.61
C ASP A 274 -7.34 -16.47 -23.01
N PHE A 275 -7.00 -16.74 -21.75
CA PHE A 275 -5.95 -16.02 -21.02
C PHE A 275 -4.51 -16.36 -21.45
N ASP A 276 -4.33 -17.47 -22.17
CA ASP A 276 -3.02 -17.99 -22.60
C ASP A 276 -2.86 -18.00 -24.13
N GLY A 277 -3.91 -17.66 -24.86
CA GLY A 277 -3.97 -17.66 -26.30
C GLY A 277 -3.24 -16.48 -26.96
N PRO A 278 -3.13 -16.50 -28.30
CA PRO A 278 -2.36 -15.52 -29.04
C PRO A 278 -2.96 -14.12 -28.95
N LYS A 279 -2.10 -13.15 -28.64
CA LYS A 279 -2.45 -11.73 -28.62
C LYS A 279 -2.76 -11.19 -30.01
N THR A 280 -3.92 -10.54 -30.16
CA THR A 280 -4.28 -9.74 -31.34
C THR A 280 -4.55 -8.29 -30.92
N THR A 281 -3.94 -7.32 -31.61
CA THR A 281 -4.21 -5.90 -31.39
C THR A 281 -5.34 -5.42 -32.28
N ILE A 282 -6.37 -4.82 -31.69
CA ILE A 282 -7.54 -4.29 -32.40
C ILE A 282 -7.98 -2.96 -31.80
N LYS A 283 -8.74 -2.17 -32.57
CA LYS A 283 -9.49 -1.04 -32.03
C LYS A 283 -10.61 -1.53 -31.11
N VAL A 284 -11.02 -0.71 -30.13
CA VAL A 284 -12.10 -1.08 -29.18
C VAL A 284 -13.47 -1.32 -29.84
N ASP A 285 -13.71 -0.74 -31.02
CA ASP A 285 -14.93 -0.93 -31.80
C ASP A 285 -15.00 -2.29 -32.55
N SER A 286 -13.86 -3.00 -32.64
CA SER A 286 -13.72 -4.24 -33.41
C SER A 286 -13.73 -5.52 -32.56
N VAL A 287 -13.96 -5.42 -31.25
CA VAL A 287 -13.94 -6.56 -30.33
C VAL A 287 -15.07 -7.53 -30.64
N LYS A 288 -14.72 -8.81 -30.84
CA LYS A 288 -15.67 -9.87 -31.20
C LYS A 288 -16.26 -10.54 -29.96
N LEU A 289 -17.42 -11.19 -30.12
CA LEU A 289 -18.15 -11.86 -29.03
C LEU A 289 -17.30 -12.87 -28.25
N GLY A 290 -16.41 -13.60 -28.93
CA GLY A 290 -15.57 -14.64 -28.34
C GLY A 290 -14.25 -14.17 -27.73
N GLU A 291 -13.93 -12.88 -27.81
CA GLU A 291 -12.64 -12.32 -27.42
C GLU A 291 -12.69 -11.69 -26.01
N ILE A 292 -11.56 -11.71 -25.31
CA ILE A 292 -11.35 -11.11 -23.99
C ILE A 292 -10.29 -10.01 -24.16
N ILE A 293 -10.59 -8.80 -23.69
CA ILE A 293 -9.64 -7.69 -23.58
C ILE A 293 -8.74 -7.95 -22.38
N LEU A 294 -7.44 -8.08 -22.65
CA LEU A 294 -6.44 -8.45 -21.65
C LEU A 294 -5.36 -7.39 -21.43
N ASP A 295 -5.16 -6.44 -22.35
CA ASP A 295 -4.25 -5.30 -22.15
C ASP A 295 -4.64 -4.12 -23.04
N ILE A 296 -4.12 -2.94 -22.74
CA ILE A 296 -4.26 -1.76 -23.60
C ILE A 296 -3.42 -1.90 -24.88
N GLY A 297 -3.92 -1.37 -25.99
CA GLY A 297 -3.20 -1.41 -27.26
C GLY A 297 -2.10 -0.36 -27.40
N PRO A 298 -1.25 -0.46 -28.44
CA PRO A 298 -0.10 0.43 -28.64
C PRO A 298 -0.49 1.90 -28.88
N LYS A 299 -1.66 2.20 -29.46
CA LYS A 299 -2.10 3.60 -29.63
C LYS A 299 -2.46 4.21 -28.28
N THR A 300 -3.20 3.47 -27.45
CA THR A 300 -3.55 3.85 -26.09
C THR A 300 -2.29 4.06 -25.26
N THR A 301 -1.34 3.12 -25.30
CA THR A 301 -0.06 3.23 -24.61
C THR A 301 0.69 4.51 -25.01
N LYS A 302 0.85 4.78 -26.31
CA LYS A 302 1.49 6.01 -26.79
C LYS A 302 0.76 7.29 -26.36
N SER A 303 -0.57 7.25 -26.28
CA SER A 303 -1.37 8.38 -25.78
C SER A 303 -1.09 8.65 -24.30
N ILE A 304 -1.09 7.59 -23.48
CA ILE A 304 -0.77 7.66 -22.05
C ILE A 304 0.65 8.18 -21.84
N GLU A 305 1.63 7.69 -22.60
CA GLU A 305 3.03 8.16 -22.52
C GLU A 305 3.16 9.65 -22.81
N LYS A 306 2.42 10.18 -23.79
CA LYS A 306 2.37 11.62 -24.10
C LYS A 306 1.74 12.44 -22.98
N ILE A 307 0.76 11.89 -22.27
CA ILE A 307 0.13 12.57 -21.12
C ILE A 307 1.11 12.58 -19.93
N ILE A 308 1.77 11.45 -19.65
CA ILE A 308 2.84 11.38 -18.64
C ILE A 308 3.96 12.37 -18.97
N GLU A 309 4.30 12.55 -20.25
CA GLU A 309 5.33 13.48 -20.72
C GLU A 309 5.05 14.94 -20.38
N LYS A 310 3.77 15.30 -20.30
CA LYS A 310 3.29 16.65 -20.00
C LYS A 310 2.92 16.83 -18.52
N SER A 311 3.00 15.78 -17.73
CA SER A 311 2.62 15.80 -16.31
C SER A 311 3.81 16.18 -15.44
N ASN A 312 3.54 16.89 -14.35
CA ASN A 312 4.53 17.19 -13.31
C ASN A 312 4.33 16.30 -12.07
N THR A 313 3.15 15.70 -11.92
CA THR A 313 2.83 14.70 -10.90
C THR A 313 2.06 13.53 -11.52
N VAL A 314 2.45 12.30 -11.21
CA VAL A 314 1.73 11.09 -11.61
C VAL A 314 1.42 10.23 -10.39
N LEU A 315 0.17 9.83 -10.25
CA LEU A 315 -0.28 8.76 -9.37
C LEU A 315 -0.66 7.53 -10.22
N TRP A 316 -0.15 6.35 -9.89
CA TRP A 316 -0.58 5.11 -10.57
C TRP A 316 -1.01 4.03 -9.58
N ASN A 317 -2.21 3.49 -9.78
CA ASN A 317 -2.78 2.41 -9.00
C ASN A 317 -3.57 1.42 -9.87
N GLY A 318 -3.10 0.19 -9.97
CA GLY A 318 -3.67 -0.91 -10.76
C GLY A 318 -3.01 -1.07 -12.13
N PRO A 319 -2.63 -2.30 -12.54
CA PRO A 319 -2.01 -2.56 -13.84
C PRO A 319 -2.95 -2.24 -15.01
N ALA A 320 -2.37 -2.06 -16.19
CA ALA A 320 -3.10 -1.74 -17.41
C ALA A 320 -3.64 -2.97 -18.15
N GLY A 321 -3.13 -4.16 -17.83
CA GLY A 321 -3.51 -5.43 -18.42
C GLY A 321 -3.25 -6.61 -17.48
N TYR A 322 -3.45 -7.83 -18.00
CA TYR A 322 -3.19 -9.11 -17.35
C TYR A 322 -1.69 -9.41 -17.32
N PHE A 323 -0.99 -8.67 -16.45
CA PHE A 323 0.47 -8.59 -16.40
C PHE A 323 1.16 -9.91 -16.00
N GLU A 324 0.40 -10.89 -15.50
CA GLU A 324 0.88 -12.24 -15.23
C GLU A 324 1.31 -12.96 -16.51
N ASN A 325 0.67 -12.65 -17.63
CA ASN A 325 1.08 -13.13 -18.95
C ASN A 325 1.93 -12.04 -19.65
N ARG A 326 3.11 -12.42 -20.12
CA ARG A 326 4.08 -11.51 -20.76
C ARG A 326 3.52 -10.82 -22.01
N ASP A 327 2.66 -11.50 -22.77
CA ASP A 327 2.04 -10.92 -23.96
C ASP A 327 1.03 -9.82 -23.64
N PHE A 328 0.47 -9.83 -22.42
CA PHE A 328 -0.50 -8.86 -21.91
C PHE A 328 0.06 -7.96 -20.79
N ALA A 329 1.37 -8.00 -20.58
CA ALA A 329 2.09 -7.11 -19.66
C ALA A 329 2.62 -5.83 -20.34
N ILE A 330 2.49 -5.72 -21.68
CA ILE A 330 3.16 -4.70 -22.49
C ILE A 330 2.72 -3.29 -22.08
N GLY A 331 1.41 -3.03 -21.98
CA GLY A 331 0.88 -1.72 -21.59
C GLY A 331 1.33 -1.32 -20.18
N THR A 332 1.28 -2.26 -19.24
CA THR A 332 1.76 -2.07 -17.86
C THR A 332 3.25 -1.72 -17.83
N ASN A 333 4.06 -2.46 -18.58
CA ASN A 333 5.51 -2.24 -18.66
C ASN A 333 5.85 -0.90 -19.30
N SER A 334 5.18 -0.53 -20.39
CA SER A 334 5.39 0.77 -21.05
C SER A 334 5.07 1.95 -20.13
N ILE A 335 3.95 1.90 -19.42
CA ILE A 335 3.57 2.93 -18.44
C ILE A 335 4.64 3.03 -17.34
N ALA A 336 5.04 1.89 -16.76
CA ALA A 336 6.03 1.86 -15.68
C ALA A 336 7.39 2.45 -16.11
N ASN A 337 7.89 2.04 -17.29
CA ASN A 337 9.13 2.55 -17.86
C ASN A 337 9.04 4.05 -18.11
N LYS A 338 7.93 4.54 -18.70
CA LYS A 338 7.77 5.96 -19.00
C LYS A 338 7.74 6.84 -17.75
N ILE A 339 7.03 6.40 -16.70
CA ILE A 339 7.01 7.10 -15.42
C ILE A 339 8.42 7.13 -14.80
N SER A 340 9.12 6.00 -14.82
CA SER A 340 10.49 5.90 -14.28
C SER A 340 11.45 6.85 -15.01
N ASP A 341 11.43 6.83 -16.34
CA ASP A 341 12.23 7.70 -17.18
C ASP A 341 12.00 9.18 -16.88
N ASN A 342 10.73 9.60 -16.75
CA ASN A 342 10.41 10.99 -16.46
C ASN A 342 10.72 11.37 -15.00
N THR A 343 10.67 10.41 -14.07
CA THR A 343 11.12 10.62 -12.69
C THR A 343 12.60 11.00 -12.67
N ILE A 344 13.42 10.27 -13.42
CA ILE A 344 14.88 10.50 -13.49
C ILE A 344 15.20 11.76 -14.31
N LYS A 345 14.66 11.87 -15.53
CA LYS A 345 15.07 12.90 -16.51
C LYS A 345 14.40 14.25 -16.28
N LYS A 346 13.20 14.28 -15.69
CA LYS A 346 12.35 15.48 -15.58
C LYS A 346 11.96 15.82 -14.15
N SER A 347 12.47 15.09 -13.16
CA SER A 347 12.04 15.24 -11.76
C SER A 347 10.51 15.13 -11.59
N LEU A 348 9.87 14.25 -12.38
CA LEU A 348 8.45 13.94 -12.23
C LEU A 348 8.20 13.41 -10.82
N ILE A 349 7.21 13.96 -10.13
CA ILE A 349 6.73 13.38 -8.86
C ILE A 349 5.90 12.14 -9.20
N SER A 350 6.44 10.95 -8.95
CA SER A 350 5.79 9.67 -9.26
C SER A 350 5.45 8.89 -8.00
N VAL A 351 4.16 8.78 -7.71
CA VAL A 351 3.63 8.02 -6.58
C VAL A 351 2.87 6.82 -7.09
N LEU A 352 3.31 5.63 -6.71
CA LEU A 352 2.72 4.38 -7.14
C LEU A 352 2.23 3.60 -5.92
N GLY A 353 1.13 2.88 -6.05
CA GLY A 353 0.61 2.08 -4.95
C GLY A 353 -0.36 1.01 -5.40
N GLY A 354 -0.68 0.09 -4.50
CA GLY A 354 -1.54 -1.08 -4.76
C GLY A 354 -0.71 -2.34 -4.98
N GLY A 355 -1.15 -3.45 -4.37
CA GLY A 355 -0.40 -4.72 -4.39
C GLY A 355 -0.09 -5.21 -5.81
N ASP A 356 -1.08 -5.16 -6.70
CA ASP A 356 -0.91 -5.63 -8.09
C ASP A 356 0.06 -4.74 -8.88
N THR A 357 0.05 -3.42 -8.66
CA THR A 357 1.02 -2.51 -9.30
C THR A 357 2.44 -2.79 -8.83
N VAL A 358 2.64 -2.98 -7.53
CA VAL A 358 3.94 -3.34 -6.96
C VAL A 358 4.41 -4.69 -7.52
N SER A 359 3.52 -5.69 -7.59
CA SER A 359 3.84 -7.00 -8.14
C SER A 359 4.22 -6.92 -9.63
N ALA A 360 3.48 -6.13 -10.42
CA ALA A 360 3.79 -5.93 -11.83
C ALA A 360 5.16 -5.27 -12.03
N ILE A 361 5.47 -4.24 -11.25
CA ILE A 361 6.77 -3.56 -11.30
C ILE A 361 7.91 -4.49 -10.94
N ASN A 362 7.74 -5.32 -9.91
CA ASN A 362 8.77 -6.26 -9.46
C ASN A 362 9.06 -7.37 -10.49
N LYS A 363 8.16 -7.62 -11.45
CA LYS A 363 8.38 -8.57 -12.56
C LYS A 363 9.15 -7.96 -13.73
N ILE A 364 9.33 -6.64 -13.78
CA ILE A 364 10.08 -5.97 -14.83
C ILE A 364 11.57 -6.16 -14.54
N GLU A 365 12.31 -6.72 -15.49
CA GLU A 365 13.75 -7.01 -15.33
C GLU A 365 14.59 -5.74 -15.14
N ASN A 366 14.17 -4.64 -15.76
CA ASN A 366 14.83 -3.35 -15.63
C ASN A 366 14.58 -2.72 -14.26
N LYS A 367 15.64 -2.16 -13.66
CA LYS A 367 15.54 -1.41 -12.42
C LYS A 367 14.80 -0.08 -12.65
N LEU A 368 13.56 0.00 -12.20
CA LEU A 368 12.74 1.21 -12.28
C LEU A 368 12.93 2.09 -11.03
N THR A 369 12.80 3.40 -11.22
CA THR A 369 12.94 4.41 -10.17
C THR A 369 11.70 5.28 -10.08
N PHE A 370 11.17 5.45 -8.87
CA PHE A 370 9.98 6.26 -8.61
C PHE A 370 10.23 7.17 -7.40
N THR A 371 9.48 8.26 -7.27
CA THR A 371 9.53 9.12 -6.07
C THR A 371 9.07 8.33 -4.85
N HIS A 372 7.98 7.57 -4.99
CA HIS A 372 7.48 6.68 -3.94
C HIS A 372 6.74 5.47 -4.51
N LEU A 373 7.08 4.28 -4.01
CA LEU A 373 6.38 3.04 -4.28
C LEU A 373 5.77 2.53 -2.96
N SER A 374 4.46 2.71 -2.80
CA SER A 374 3.74 2.36 -1.58
C SER A 374 3.48 0.86 -1.50
N THR A 375 3.81 0.28 -0.34
CA THR A 375 3.51 -1.13 -0.01
C THR A 375 2.27 -1.28 0.87
N ALA A 376 1.52 -0.20 1.06
CA ALA A 376 0.44 -0.09 2.02
C ALA A 376 -0.94 -0.52 1.52
N GLY A 377 -1.07 -0.85 0.23
CA GLY A 377 -2.27 -1.45 -0.35
C GLY A 377 -3.55 -0.66 -0.04
N GLY A 378 -4.50 -1.27 0.67
CA GLY A 378 -5.79 -0.67 0.99
C GLY A 378 -5.71 0.62 1.82
N ALA A 379 -4.76 0.74 2.75
CA ALA A 379 -4.63 1.95 3.56
C ALA A 379 -4.26 3.18 2.70
N PHE A 380 -3.39 2.97 1.70
CA PHE A 380 -3.00 4.00 0.74
C PHE A 380 -4.22 4.50 -0.05
N LEU A 381 -5.08 3.58 -0.49
CA LEU A 381 -6.31 3.93 -1.21
C LEU A 381 -7.32 4.65 -0.32
N GLU A 382 -7.59 4.13 0.88
CA GLU A 382 -8.53 4.78 1.81
C GLU A 382 -8.08 6.19 2.21
N TYR A 383 -6.77 6.42 2.36
CA TYR A 383 -6.27 7.76 2.63
C TYR A 383 -6.38 8.68 1.41
N LEU A 384 -6.17 8.17 0.19
CA LEU A 384 -6.43 8.91 -1.06
C LEU A 384 -7.91 9.26 -1.23
N GLU A 385 -8.83 8.45 -0.72
CA GLU A 385 -10.27 8.76 -0.66
C GLU A 385 -10.58 9.94 0.28
N GLY A 386 -9.59 10.41 1.05
CA GLY A 386 -9.75 11.47 2.04
C GLY A 386 -10.27 10.98 3.39
N LYS A 387 -10.30 9.66 3.63
CA LYS A 387 -10.71 9.10 4.93
C LYS A 387 -9.67 9.43 6.00
N ASP A 388 -10.17 9.70 7.20
CA ASP A 388 -9.32 9.79 8.38
C ASP A 388 -9.02 8.37 8.90
N LEU A 389 -7.79 7.90 8.69
CA LEU A 389 -7.41 6.55 9.08
C LEU A 389 -7.29 6.45 10.60
N PRO A 390 -7.94 5.47 11.27
CA PRO A 390 -7.92 5.36 12.73
C PRO A 390 -6.54 5.44 13.38
N GLY A 391 -5.55 4.74 12.81
CA GLY A 391 -4.17 4.73 13.30
C GLY A 391 -3.39 6.03 13.06
N LEU A 392 -3.88 6.91 12.18
CA LEU A 392 -3.35 8.27 12.00
C LEU A 392 -4.07 9.27 12.91
N SER A 393 -5.39 9.12 13.07
CA SER A 393 -6.22 10.00 13.88
C SER A 393 -5.73 10.07 15.33
N VAL A 394 -5.35 8.92 15.89
CA VAL A 394 -4.86 8.80 17.27
C VAL A 394 -3.46 9.35 17.51
N LEU A 395 -2.74 9.73 16.44
CA LEU A 395 -1.40 10.32 16.52
C LEU A 395 -1.42 11.84 16.36
N LYS A 396 -2.60 12.46 16.38
CA LYS A 396 -2.75 13.92 16.24
C LYS A 396 -2.49 14.67 17.55
#